data_AF-A0A6B9ZHE5-F1
#
_entry.id   AF-A0A6B9ZHE5-F1
#
_cell.length_a   1.000
_cell.length_b   1.000
_cell.length_c   1.000
_cell.angle_alpha   90.00
_cell.angle_beta   90.00
_cell.angle_gamma   90.00
#
_symmetry.space_group_name_H-M   'P 1'
#
loop_
_entity.id
_entity.type
_entity.pdbx_description
1 polymer ?
#
loop_
_entity_poly.entity_id
_entity_poly.type
_entity_poly.pdbx_seq_one_letter_code
_entity_poly.pdbx_strand_id
1 'polypeptide(L)'
;MKKTMPSTTQPINLLQDVHSRMINLPIYFRERVCEECSWSIPTFYRKMRNAVKVGGLEKERVTPNLSNAEKEKIIAVLDEVFQGFWEYCEKYRKKPAKN
;
A
#
# COMPACT_ATOMS: atom_id res chain seq x y z
N MET A 1 -23.24 -4.51 39.95
CA MET A 1 -22.25 -3.42 39.80
C MET A 1 -21.33 -3.75 38.62
N LYS A 2 -21.49 -3.07 37.47
CA LYS A 2 -20.63 -3.28 36.30
C LYS A 2 -19.41 -2.37 36.44
N LYS A 3 -18.21 -2.95 36.61
CA LYS A 3 -16.94 -2.22 36.66
C LYS A 3 -16.69 -1.58 35.29
N THR A 4 -16.78 -0.26 35.21
CA THR A 4 -16.29 0.53 34.09
C THR A 4 -14.77 0.43 34.06
N MET A 5 -14.21 -0.19 33.01
CA MET A 5 -12.78 -0.17 32.76
C MET A 5 -12.32 1.26 32.47
N PRO A 6 -11.22 1.74 33.07
CA PRO A 6 -10.67 3.04 32.73
C PRO A 6 -10.20 2.99 31.27
N SER A 7 -10.83 3.80 30.42
CA SER A 7 -10.33 4.14 29.10
C SER A 7 -9.10 5.02 29.30
N THR A 8 -7.94 4.39 29.46
CA THR A 8 -6.65 5.09 29.44
C THR A 8 -6.34 5.39 27.98
N THR A 9 -6.86 6.50 27.46
CA THR A 9 -6.47 7.07 26.17
C THR A 9 -5.01 7.50 26.29
N GLN A 10 -4.10 6.55 26.04
CA GLN A 10 -2.69 6.85 25.96
C GLN A 10 -2.47 7.87 24.84
N PRO A 11 -1.61 8.89 25.06
CA PRO A 11 -1.30 9.87 24.02
C PRO A 11 -0.73 9.14 22.81
N ILE A 12 -1.37 9.31 21.65
CA ILE A 12 -0.96 8.66 20.42
C ILE A 12 0.35 9.31 19.96
N ASN A 13 1.43 8.52 19.89
CA ASN A 13 2.67 8.95 19.24
C ASN A 13 2.43 9.02 17.73
N LEU A 14 2.18 10.23 17.22
CA LEU A 14 1.89 10.51 15.82
C LEU A 14 2.94 9.90 14.87
N LEU A 15 4.23 10.07 15.21
CA LEU A 15 5.33 9.56 14.38
C LEU A 15 5.26 8.03 14.31
N GLN A 16 5.11 7.37 15.45
CA GLN A 16 5.00 5.92 15.50
C GLN A 16 3.79 5.41 14.70
N ASP A 17 2.61 5.99 14.90
CA ASP A 17 1.39 5.53 14.25
C ASP A 17 1.44 5.69 12.72
N VAL A 18 1.85 6.86 12.23
CA VAL A 18 1.96 7.13 10.80
C VAL A 18 3.05 6.23 10.18
N HIS A 19 4.22 6.12 10.81
CA HIS A 19 5.31 5.28 10.31
C HIS A 19 4.94 3.80 10.25
N SER A 20 4.30 3.27 11.30
CA SER A 20 3.78 1.90 11.31
C SER A 20 2.79 1.66 10.17
N ARG A 21 1.93 2.64 9.86
CA ARG A 21 0.99 2.53 8.74
C ARG A 21 1.70 2.57 7.38
N MET A 22 2.71 3.43 7.22
CA MET A 22 3.53 3.53 5.99
C MET A 22 4.28 2.24 5.68
N ILE A 23 4.85 1.55 6.68
CA ILE A 23 5.53 0.26 6.49
C ILE A 23 4.55 -0.82 6.03
N ASN A 24 3.30 -0.78 6.50
CA ASN A 24 2.29 -1.74 6.10
C ASN A 24 1.64 -1.43 4.75
N LEU A 25 1.70 -0.19 4.27
CA LEU A 25 1.17 0.23 2.97
C LEU A 25 1.60 -0.68 1.80
N PRO A 26 2.90 -0.99 1.58
CA PRO A 26 3.32 -1.90 0.51
C PRO A 26 2.84 -3.34 0.70
N ILE A 27 2.61 -3.78 1.94
CA ILE A 27 2.08 -5.11 2.25
C ILE A 27 0.62 -5.18 1.78
N TYR A 28 -0.20 -4.20 2.17
CA TYR A 28 -1.60 -4.11 1.76
C TYR A 28 -1.73 -3.97 0.24
N PHE A 29 -0.91 -3.12 -0.38
CA PHE A 29 -0.87 -2.97 -1.83
C PHE A 29 -0.60 -4.31 -2.54
N ARG A 30 0.43 -5.05 -2.11
CA ARG A 30 0.75 -6.37 -2.67
C ARG A 30 -0.43 -7.33 -2.53
N GLU A 31 -1.04 -7.40 -1.36
CA GLU A 31 -2.16 -8.31 -1.08
C GLU A 31 -3.36 -8.01 -1.96
N ARG A 32 -3.75 -6.75 -2.07
CA ARG A 32 -4.85 -6.31 -2.94
C ARG A 32 -4.55 -6.55 -4.42
N VAL A 33 -3.32 -6.28 -4.89
CA VAL A 33 -2.94 -6.61 -6.28
C VAL A 33 -3.00 -8.10 -6.53
N CYS A 34 -2.54 -8.93 -5.59
CA CYS A 34 -2.61 -10.39 -5.71
C CYS A 34 -4.06 -10.88 -5.79
N GLU A 35 -4.95 -10.32 -4.98
CA GLU A 35 -6.37 -10.62 -5.00
C GLU A 35 -7.03 -10.22 -6.34
N GLU A 36 -6.91 -8.95 -6.74
CA GLU A 36 -7.56 -8.41 -7.94
C GLU A 36 -7.03 -9.00 -9.25
N CYS A 37 -5.73 -9.35 -9.30
CA CYS A 37 -5.12 -9.95 -10.48
C CYS A 37 -5.07 -11.49 -10.41
N SER A 38 -5.61 -12.11 -9.35
CA SER A 38 -5.53 -13.56 -9.11
C SER A 38 -4.09 -14.10 -9.15
N TRP A 39 -3.14 -13.33 -8.62
CA TRP A 39 -1.74 -13.74 -8.55
C TRP A 39 -1.40 -14.36 -7.20
N SER A 40 -0.49 -15.33 -7.24
CA SER A 40 0.24 -15.75 -6.04
C SER A 40 1.33 -14.73 -5.68
N ILE A 41 1.73 -14.67 -4.40
CA ILE A 41 2.86 -13.83 -3.95
C ILE A 41 4.14 -14.05 -4.80
N PRO A 42 4.55 -15.29 -5.14
CA PRO A 42 5.68 -15.50 -6.05
C PRO A 42 5.49 -14.90 -7.44
N THR A 43 4.25 -14.90 -7.95
CA THR A 43 3.92 -14.30 -9.26
C THR A 43 4.01 -12.79 -9.23
N PHE A 44 3.50 -12.15 -8.17
CA PHE A 44 3.69 -10.73 -7.94
C PHE A 44 5.17 -10.34 -8.00
N TYR A 45 6.02 -11.00 -7.20
CA TYR A 45 7.45 -10.68 -7.19
C TYR A 45 8.15 -11.02 -8.52
N ARG A 46 7.72 -12.06 -9.24
CA ARG A 46 8.25 -12.38 -10.57
C ARG A 46 7.90 -11.28 -11.58
N LYS A 47 6.66 -10.79 -11.59
CA LYS A 47 6.20 -9.69 -12.46
C LYS A 47 6.73 -8.33 -12.02
N MET A 48 7.11 -8.13 -10.76
CA MET A 48 7.72 -6.89 -10.28
C MET A 48 9.18 -6.75 -10.74
N ARG A 49 9.91 -7.86 -10.88
CA ARG A 49 11.31 -7.83 -11.33
C ARG A 49 11.37 -7.53 -12.83
N ASN A 50 12.11 -6.49 -13.21
CA ASN A 50 12.55 -6.33 -14.59
C ASN A 50 13.44 -7.52 -14.96
N ALA A 51 13.11 -8.25 -16.02
CA ALA A 51 14.00 -9.30 -16.51
C ALA A 51 15.12 -8.61 -17.31
N VAL A 52 16.34 -8.69 -16.80
CA VAL A 52 17.53 -8.35 -17.59
C VAL A 52 17.85 -9.58 -18.43
N LYS A 53 17.73 -9.48 -19.76
CA LYS A 53 18.30 -10.50 -20.64
C LYS A 53 19.82 -10.44 -20.51
N VAL A 54 20.42 -11.47 -19.94
CA VAL A 54 21.88 -11.66 -19.96
C VAL A 54 22.20 -12.30 -21.31
N GLY A 55 22.67 -11.52 -22.29
CA GLY A 55 23.16 -12.07 -23.56
C GLY A 55 23.00 -11.24 -24.83
N GLY A 56 22.44 -10.02 -24.78
CA GLY A 56 22.40 -9.10 -25.92
C GLY A 56 23.35 -7.94 -25.71
N LEU A 57 24.16 -7.61 -26.72
CA LEU A 57 24.77 -6.28 -26.82
C LEU A 57 23.62 -5.26 -26.75
N GLU A 58 23.69 -4.37 -25.76
CA GLU A 58 22.63 -3.46 -25.30
C GLU A 58 21.62 -4.06 -24.31
N LYS A 59 21.48 -3.35 -23.18
CA LYS A 59 20.63 -3.64 -22.02
C LYS A 59 19.14 -3.58 -22.39
N GLU A 60 18.65 -4.53 -23.16
CA GLU A 60 17.23 -4.64 -23.48
C GLU A 60 16.48 -5.04 -22.19
N ARG A 61 15.89 -4.03 -21.53
CA ARG A 61 15.05 -4.25 -20.34
C ARG A 61 13.82 -5.02 -20.81
N VAL A 62 13.71 -6.30 -20.47
CA VAL A 62 12.46 -7.04 -20.69
C VAL A 62 11.50 -6.56 -19.63
N THR A 63 10.63 -5.63 -20.03
CA THR A 63 9.50 -5.22 -19.22
C THR A 63 8.63 -6.45 -18.98
N PRO A 64 8.32 -6.80 -17.73
CA PRO A 64 7.44 -7.91 -17.42
C PRO A 64 6.11 -7.73 -18.17
N ASN A 65 5.62 -8.80 -18.81
CA ASN A 65 4.41 -8.76 -19.61
C ASN A 65 3.19 -8.57 -18.70
N LEU A 66 2.81 -7.31 -18.51
CA LEU A 66 1.58 -6.89 -17.85
C LEU A 66 0.55 -6.57 -18.94
N SER A 67 -0.57 -7.28 -18.91
CA SER A 67 -1.73 -6.96 -19.75
C SER A 67 -2.29 -5.58 -19.39
N ASN A 68 -3.05 -4.97 -20.29
CA ASN A 68 -3.66 -3.67 -20.02
C ASN A 68 -4.63 -3.73 -18.83
N ALA A 69 -5.40 -4.81 -18.70
CA ALA A 69 -6.29 -5.04 -17.55
C ALA A 69 -5.50 -5.14 -16.23
N GLU A 70 -4.36 -5.84 -16.21
CA GLU A 70 -3.50 -5.90 -15.03
C GLU A 70 -2.96 -4.50 -14.66
N LYS A 71 -2.55 -3.69 -15.65
CA LYS A 71 -2.07 -2.31 -15.40
C LYS A 71 -3.17 -1.43 -14.81
N GLU A 72 -4.37 -1.48 -15.37
CA GLU A 72 -5.53 -0.73 -14.87
C GLU A 72 -5.84 -1.12 -13.42
N LYS A 73 -5.86 -2.43 -13.12
CA LYS A 73 -6.08 -2.93 -11.77
C LYS A 73 -4.99 -2.52 -10.78
N ILE A 74 -3.72 -2.54 -11.21
CA ILE A 74 -2.60 -2.08 -10.37
C ILE A 74 -2.77 -0.62 -9.96
N ILE A 75 -3.16 0.26 -10.90
CA ILE A 75 -3.40 1.68 -10.60
C ILE A 75 -4.64 1.86 -9.73
N ALA A 76 -5.74 1.16 -10.01
CA ALA A 76 -6.94 1.24 -9.19
C ALA A 76 -6.68 0.83 -7.73
N VAL A 77 -5.90 -0.24 -7.51
CA VAL A 77 -5.49 -0.68 -6.17
C VAL A 77 -4.56 0.32 -5.50
N LEU A 78 -3.66 0.96 -6.26
CA LEU A 78 -2.79 2.01 -5.75
C LEU A 78 -3.64 3.16 -5.18
N ASP A 79 -4.60 3.65 -5.95
CA ASP A 79 -5.49 4.75 -5.56
C ASP A 79 -6.31 4.39 -4.31
N GLU A 80 -6.89 3.19 -4.28
CA GLU A 80 -7.63 2.65 -3.12
C GLU A 80 -6.78 2.67 -1.85
N VAL A 81 -5.56 2.12 -1.91
CA VAL A 81 -4.66 2.00 -0.76
C VAL A 81 -4.21 3.37 -0.25
N PHE A 82 -3.87 4.29 -1.17
CA PHE A 82 -3.47 5.65 -0.80
C PHE A 82 -4.64 6.45 -0.24
N GLN A 83 -5.84 6.31 -0.80
CA GLN A 83 -7.04 6.96 -0.28
C GLN A 83 -7.32 6.52 1.16
N GLY A 84 -7.32 5.21 1.44
CA GLY A 84 -7.53 4.69 2.79
C GLY A 84 -6.46 5.15 3.79
N PHE A 85 -5.20 5.24 3.35
CA PHE A 85 -4.12 5.83 4.15
C PHE A 85 -4.35 7.33 4.42
N TRP A 86 -4.78 8.08 3.41
CA TRP A 86 -5.01 9.51 3.52
C TRP A 86 -6.18 9.84 4.45
N GLU A 87 -7.29 9.12 4.30
CA GLU A 87 -8.47 9.18 5.17
C GLU A 87 -8.12 8.85 6.62
N TYR A 88 -7.29 7.82 6.84
CA TYR A 88 -6.79 7.52 8.18
C TYR A 88 -6.01 8.69 8.80
N CYS A 89 -5.19 9.37 8.00
CA CYS A 89 -4.38 10.50 8.43
C CYS A 89 -5.19 11.78 8.70
N GLU A 90 -6.44 11.88 8.22
CA GLU A 90 -7.30 13.06 8.46
C GLU A 90 -7.50 13.34 9.96
N LYS A 91 -7.50 12.31 10.81
CA LYS A 91 -7.62 12.48 12.28
C LYS A 91 -6.50 13.35 12.89
N TYR A 92 -5.38 13.49 12.19
CA TYR A 92 -4.24 14.32 12.60
C TYR A 92 -4.23 15.70 11.94
N ARG A 93 -5.04 15.92 10.91
CA ARG A 93 -5.17 17.22 10.27
C ARG A 93 -6.07 18.09 11.16
N LYS A 94 -5.48 19.14 11.75
CA LYS A 94 -6.26 20.13 12.50
C LYS A 94 -7.27 20.76 11.55
N LYS A 95 -8.58 20.60 11.83
CA LYS A 95 -9.59 21.44 11.18
C LYS A 95 -9.27 22.89 11.57
N PRO A 96 -9.24 23.85 10.64
CA PRO A 96 -9.07 25.25 11.00
C PRO A 96 -10.14 25.60 12.03
N ALA A 97 -9.71 26.12 13.19
CA ALA A 97 -10.63 26.71 14.14
C ALA A 97 -11.39 27.80 13.36
N LYS A 98 -12.72 27.70 13.31
CA LYS A 98 -13.54 28.81 12.83
C LYS A 98 -13.22 29.99 13.77
N ASN A 99 -12.66 31.05 13.19
CA ASN A 99 -12.44 32.33 13.86
C ASN A 99 -13.73 32.84 14.49
#